data_AF-A0A0T6BDM4-F1
#
_entry.id   AF-A0A0T6BDM4-F1
#
_cell.length_a   1.000
_cell.length_b   1.000
_cell.length_c   1.000
_cell.angle_alpha   90.00
_cell.angle_beta   90.00
_cell.angle_gamma   90.00
#
_symmetry.space_group_name_H-M   'P 1'
#
loop_
_entity.id
_entity.type
_entity.pdbx_description
1 polymer ?
#
loop_
_entity_poly.entity_id
_entity_poly.type
_entity_poly.pdbx_seq_one_letter_code
_entity_poly.pdbx_strand_id
1 'polypeptide(L)'
;SGDANDFQVHIIVKSVPQSQTRAKSFRSLDFFETEINFYNKVWPQLDAFQKSKKLPELFDSIPLCLATFADGKTDFIALEDLSYQGFKALERSLGLDLDAALFTLKYFAKFHAIAVAYREQHPDEFKKMDEELKETYFDEKFRGWYHGTMDKLCTVIKDAAEKELPPSYLEKIEHIFSQDLYGNISLSLKKRTGLTAITHGDCWPPNFLIQEQDGSKKLALIDFQLSR
;
A
#
# COMPACT_ATOMS: atom_id res chain seq x y z
N SER A 1 0.94 -39.93 26.39
CA SER A 1 -0.07 -39.31 25.50
C SER A 1 0.15 -37.81 25.59
N GLY A 2 0.85 -37.24 24.61
CA GLY A 2 1.11 -35.80 24.59
C GLY A 2 -0.15 -35.08 24.11
N ASP A 3 -0.59 -34.09 24.87
CA ASP A 3 -1.63 -33.16 24.45
C ASP A 3 -1.16 -32.49 23.15
N ALA A 4 -1.78 -32.88 22.03
CA ALA A 4 -1.70 -32.09 20.82
C ALA A 4 -2.47 -30.81 21.13
N ASN A 5 -1.74 -29.71 21.39
CA ASN A 5 -2.36 -28.40 21.43
C ASN A 5 -3.01 -28.16 20.06
N ASP A 6 -4.34 -28.12 20.03
CA ASP A 6 -5.09 -27.72 18.86
C ASP A 6 -4.65 -26.31 18.46
N PHE A 7 -4.02 -26.19 17.29
CA PHE A 7 -3.61 -24.91 16.73
C PHE A 7 -4.69 -24.42 15.77
N GLN A 8 -5.30 -23.28 16.09
CA GLN A 8 -6.31 -22.64 15.26
C GLN A 8 -5.70 -21.47 14.50
N VAL A 9 -5.91 -21.44 13.17
CA VAL A 9 -5.54 -20.31 12.32
C VAL A 9 -6.80 -19.77 11.66
N HIS A 10 -7.04 -18.48 11.82
CA HIS A 10 -8.08 -17.77 11.10
C HIS A 10 -7.48 -17.15 9.83
N ILE A 11 -8.15 -17.35 8.71
CA ILE A 11 -7.62 -17.01 7.38
C ILE A 11 -8.66 -16.19 6.62
N ILE A 12 -8.20 -15.11 5.98
CA ILE A 12 -8.95 -14.38 4.98
C ILE A 12 -8.38 -14.69 3.60
N VAL A 13 -9.25 -14.91 2.61
CA VAL A 13 -8.83 -15.16 1.23
C VAL A 13 -9.31 -14.02 0.35
N LYS A 14 -8.35 -13.24 -0.16
CA LYS A 14 -8.57 -12.21 -1.17
C LYS A 14 -8.47 -12.85 -2.54
N SER A 15 -9.43 -12.59 -3.43
CA SER A 15 -9.44 -13.12 -4.81
C SER A 15 -9.85 -12.04 -5.80
N VAL A 16 -9.46 -12.21 -7.06
CA VAL A 16 -9.80 -11.28 -8.14
C VAL A 16 -11.32 -11.29 -8.38
N PRO A 17 -11.96 -10.14 -8.71
CA PRO A 17 -13.39 -10.11 -8.97
C PRO A 17 -13.83 -11.12 -10.03
N GLN A 18 -14.86 -11.92 -9.74
CA GLN A 18 -15.40 -12.94 -10.67
C GLN A 18 -15.87 -12.37 -12.02
N SER A 19 -16.27 -11.10 -12.05
CA SER A 19 -16.64 -10.42 -13.30
C SER A 19 -15.39 -10.06 -14.10
N GLN A 20 -15.13 -10.82 -15.15
CA GLN A 20 -14.00 -10.56 -16.06
C GLN A 20 -14.04 -9.16 -16.68
N THR A 21 -15.22 -8.62 -16.98
CA THR A 21 -15.37 -7.25 -17.50
C THR A 21 -14.92 -6.22 -16.48
N ARG A 22 -15.34 -6.34 -15.21
CA ARG A 22 -14.87 -5.42 -14.16
C ARG A 22 -13.38 -5.59 -13.90
N ALA A 23 -12.90 -6.83 -13.82
CA ALA A 23 -11.47 -7.11 -13.62
C ALA A 23 -10.60 -6.49 -14.72
N LYS A 24 -11.04 -6.53 -15.98
CA LYS A 24 -10.34 -5.87 -17.10
C LYS A 24 -10.43 -4.35 -17.03
N SER A 25 -11.64 -3.79 -16.85
CA SER A 25 -11.82 -2.33 -16.81
C SER A 25 -11.06 -1.67 -15.67
N PHE A 26 -10.97 -2.33 -14.51
CA PHE A 26 -10.20 -1.87 -13.35
C PHE A 26 -8.78 -2.41 -13.31
N ARG A 27 -8.31 -3.11 -14.37
CA ARG A 27 -6.97 -3.73 -14.41
C ARG A 27 -6.62 -4.50 -13.13
N SER A 28 -7.61 -5.15 -12.53
CA SER A 28 -7.51 -5.78 -11.22
C SER A 28 -6.43 -6.85 -11.16
N LEU A 29 -6.14 -7.52 -12.29
CA LEU A 29 -5.04 -8.49 -12.38
C LEU A 29 -3.68 -7.83 -12.18
N ASP A 30 -3.44 -6.64 -12.75
CA ASP A 30 -2.16 -5.95 -12.62
C ASP A 30 -1.91 -5.53 -11.17
N PHE A 31 -2.95 -5.02 -10.51
CA PHE A 31 -2.92 -4.65 -9.08
C PHE A 31 -2.72 -5.86 -8.18
N PHE A 32 -3.42 -6.96 -8.48
CA PHE A 32 -3.33 -8.19 -7.69
C PHE A 32 -1.97 -8.87 -7.87
N GLU A 33 -1.38 -8.85 -9.07
CA GLU A 33 -0.02 -9.33 -9.32
C GLU A 33 1.01 -8.57 -8.46
N THR A 34 0.89 -7.25 -8.34
CA THR A 34 1.75 -6.44 -7.46
C THR A 34 1.64 -6.88 -6.00
N GLU A 35 0.42 -7.12 -5.49
CA GLU A 35 0.21 -7.59 -4.11
C GLU A 35 0.78 -9.00 -3.88
N ILE A 36 0.63 -9.91 -4.84
CA ILE A 36 1.24 -11.24 -4.80
C ILE A 36 2.77 -11.13 -4.76
N ASN A 37 3.36 -10.31 -5.63
CA ASN A 37 4.80 -10.09 -5.67
C ASN A 37 5.31 -9.46 -4.37
N PHE A 38 4.54 -8.55 -3.77
CA PHE A 38 4.86 -7.98 -2.47
C PHE A 38 5.01 -9.08 -1.42
N TYR A 39 4.00 -9.95 -1.27
CA TYR A 39 4.02 -11.01 -0.25
C TYR A 39 5.02 -12.15 -0.55
N ASN A 40 5.24 -12.49 -1.82
CA ASN A 40 6.13 -13.60 -2.19
C ASN A 40 7.60 -13.21 -2.29
N LYS A 41 7.89 -11.98 -2.74
CA LYS A 41 9.23 -11.57 -3.16
C LYS A 41 9.77 -10.43 -2.33
N VAL A 42 8.95 -9.44 -1.97
CA VAL A 42 9.45 -8.21 -1.32
C VAL A 42 9.47 -8.34 0.19
N TRP A 43 8.29 -8.54 0.80
CA TRP A 43 8.16 -8.55 2.25
C TRP A 43 9.04 -9.61 2.94
N PRO A 44 9.18 -10.85 2.43
CA PRO A 44 10.05 -11.84 3.06
C PRO A 44 11.51 -11.40 3.16
N GLN A 45 12.04 -10.67 2.17
CA GLN A 45 13.41 -10.16 2.18
C GLN A 45 13.59 -9.04 3.20
N LEU A 46 12.66 -8.07 3.22
CA LEU A 46 12.68 -6.96 4.18
C LEU A 46 12.50 -7.45 5.62
N ASP A 47 11.60 -8.41 5.84
CA ASP A 47 11.35 -9.00 7.15
C ASP A 47 12.55 -9.81 7.66
N ALA A 48 13.16 -10.64 6.80
CA ALA A 48 14.39 -11.35 7.14
C ALA A 48 15.54 -10.38 7.47
N PHE A 49 15.65 -9.28 6.72
CA PHE A 49 16.65 -8.26 6.96
C PHE A 49 16.49 -7.58 8.31
N GLN A 50 15.30 -7.08 8.68
CA GLN A 50 15.12 -6.45 10.00
C GLN A 50 15.40 -7.43 11.15
N LYS A 51 15.02 -8.71 11.00
CA LYS A 51 15.30 -9.78 11.97
C LYS A 51 16.81 -10.00 12.13
N SER A 52 17.58 -9.90 11.04
CA SER A 52 19.05 -10.02 11.08
C SER A 52 19.73 -8.91 11.89
N LYS A 53 19.09 -7.74 12.03
CA LYS A 53 19.65 -6.57 12.72
C LYS A 53 19.54 -6.63 14.24
N LYS A 54 18.82 -7.62 14.79
CA LYS A 54 18.63 -7.78 16.25
C LYS A 54 18.14 -6.49 16.92
N LEU A 55 17.19 -5.81 16.28
CA LEU A 55 16.60 -4.58 16.78
C LEU A 55 15.79 -4.86 18.06
N PRO A 56 15.69 -3.89 18.98
CA PRO A 56 14.88 -4.04 20.19
C PRO A 56 13.38 -4.17 19.87
N GLU A 57 12.95 -3.60 18.74
CA GLU A 57 11.58 -3.67 18.25
C GLU A 57 11.63 -3.98 16.74
N LEU A 58 10.86 -4.99 16.31
CA LEU A 58 10.65 -5.32 14.90
C LEU A 58 9.35 -4.68 14.41
N PHE A 59 9.30 -4.39 13.13
CA PHE A 59 8.07 -4.02 12.45
C PHE A 59 7.27 -5.29 12.15
N ASP A 60 6.20 -5.51 12.91
CA ASP A 60 5.29 -6.66 12.84
C ASP A 60 3.91 -6.29 12.26
N SER A 61 3.86 -5.20 11.48
CA SER A 61 2.61 -4.53 11.09
C SER A 61 2.13 -4.92 9.69
N ILE A 62 2.50 -6.11 9.21
CA ILE A 62 2.05 -6.68 7.95
C ILE A 62 1.54 -8.10 8.25
N PRO A 63 0.31 -8.45 7.86
CA PRO A 63 -0.24 -9.77 8.13
C PRO A 63 0.62 -10.89 7.55
N LEU A 64 0.68 -12.01 8.26
CA LEU A 64 1.24 -13.25 7.76
C LEU A 64 0.51 -13.67 6.48
N CYS A 65 1.25 -13.81 5.39
CA CYS A 65 0.77 -14.45 4.18
C CYS A 65 1.03 -15.95 4.24
N LEU A 66 -0.04 -16.74 4.20
CA LEU A 66 -0.01 -18.20 4.32
C LEU A 66 0.17 -18.88 2.96
N ALA A 67 -0.49 -18.35 1.93
CA ALA A 67 -0.40 -18.87 0.58
C ALA A 67 -0.79 -17.81 -0.45
N THR A 68 -0.19 -17.90 -1.63
CA THR A 68 -0.60 -17.15 -2.82
C THR A 68 -0.71 -18.10 -4.01
N PHE A 69 -1.51 -17.73 -4.99
CA PHE A 69 -1.59 -18.42 -6.28
C PHE A 69 -1.86 -17.39 -7.39
N ALA A 70 -1.18 -17.55 -8.52
CA ALA A 70 -1.36 -16.70 -9.70
C ALA A 70 -1.27 -17.53 -10.98
N ASP A 71 -2.38 -17.62 -11.72
CA ASP A 71 -2.46 -18.19 -13.07
C ASP A 71 -3.21 -17.27 -14.07
N GLY A 72 -3.60 -16.09 -13.60
CA GLY A 72 -4.40 -15.10 -14.32
C GLY A 72 -5.90 -15.40 -14.36
N LYS A 73 -6.39 -16.43 -13.65
CA LYS A 73 -7.80 -16.86 -13.64
C LYS A 73 -8.36 -17.09 -12.25
N THR A 74 -7.62 -17.79 -11.39
CA THR A 74 -8.03 -18.16 -10.03
C THR A 74 -7.07 -17.60 -8.99
N ASP A 75 -6.51 -16.43 -9.27
CA ASP A 75 -5.52 -15.79 -8.40
C ASP A 75 -6.10 -15.52 -7.02
N PHE A 76 -5.35 -15.88 -5.98
CA PHE A 76 -5.72 -15.62 -4.59
C PHE A 76 -4.53 -15.30 -3.70
N ILE A 77 -4.81 -14.62 -2.59
CA ILE A 77 -3.90 -14.39 -1.47
C ILE A 77 -4.63 -14.82 -0.20
N ALA A 78 -4.04 -15.74 0.55
CA ALA A 78 -4.52 -16.19 1.85
C ALA A 78 -3.66 -15.55 2.95
N LEU A 79 -4.27 -14.66 3.73
CA LEU A 79 -3.63 -13.93 4.83
C LEU A 79 -4.22 -14.40 6.17
N GLU A 80 -3.47 -14.23 7.24
CA GLU A 80 -4.05 -14.32 8.59
C GLU A 80 -5.19 -13.31 8.77
N ASP A 81 -6.25 -13.72 9.46
CA ASP A 81 -7.38 -12.86 9.79
C ASP A 81 -7.12 -12.12 11.10
N LEU A 82 -6.68 -10.87 10.98
CA LEU A 82 -6.38 -10.00 12.12
C LEU A 82 -7.62 -9.58 12.93
N SER A 83 -8.84 -9.78 12.43
CA SER A 83 -10.06 -9.44 13.18
C SER A 83 -10.19 -10.25 14.48
N TYR A 84 -9.70 -11.50 14.48
CA TYR A 84 -9.65 -12.37 15.66
C TYR A 84 -8.61 -11.91 16.69
N GLN A 85 -7.66 -11.07 16.29
CA GLN A 85 -6.73 -10.39 17.20
C GLN A 85 -7.29 -9.03 17.65
N GLY A 86 -8.51 -8.65 17.27
CA GLY A 86 -9.13 -7.38 17.69
C GLY A 86 -8.75 -6.18 16.83
N PHE A 87 -8.08 -6.39 15.70
CA PHE A 87 -7.84 -5.34 14.71
C PHE A 87 -9.14 -4.96 13.99
N LYS A 88 -9.34 -3.66 13.77
CA LYS A 88 -10.51 -3.11 13.09
C LYS A 88 -10.09 -2.06 12.08
N ALA A 89 -10.76 -2.04 10.93
CA ALA A 89 -10.57 -0.98 9.95
C ALA A 89 -11.05 0.36 10.52
N LEU A 90 -10.35 1.43 10.16
CA LEU A 90 -10.81 2.78 10.47
C LEU A 90 -12.09 3.10 9.69
N GLU A 91 -13.04 3.77 10.37
CA GLU A 91 -14.29 4.15 9.73
C GLU A 91 -14.04 5.20 8.64
N ARG A 92 -14.35 4.85 7.39
CA ARG A 92 -14.10 5.69 6.21
C ARG A 92 -14.74 7.08 6.31
N SER A 93 -15.91 7.18 6.94
CA SER A 93 -16.71 8.40 7.09
C SER A 93 -16.07 9.43 8.02
N LEU A 94 -15.24 8.99 8.97
CA LEU A 94 -14.68 9.85 10.01
C LEU A 94 -13.35 10.49 9.61
N GLY A 95 -12.73 10.03 8.52
CA GLY A 95 -11.39 10.46 8.12
C GLY A 95 -10.31 10.06 9.13
N LEU A 96 -9.11 10.63 8.97
CA LEU A 96 -8.04 10.53 9.96
C LEU A 96 -7.94 11.87 10.68
N ASP A 97 -8.13 11.88 12.00
CA ASP A 97 -7.70 13.01 12.81
C ASP A 97 -6.16 13.09 12.84
N LEU A 98 -5.64 14.20 13.38
CA LEU A 98 -4.20 14.44 13.42
C LEU A 98 -3.45 13.33 14.19
N ASP A 99 -4.02 12.83 15.29
CA ASP A 99 -3.38 11.82 16.13
C ASP A 99 -3.31 10.47 15.39
N ALA A 100 -4.39 10.05 14.73
CA ALA A 100 -4.44 8.87 13.90
C ALA A 100 -3.51 8.99 12.68
N ALA A 101 -3.43 10.17 12.05
CA ALA A 101 -2.52 10.43 10.95
C ALA A 101 -1.05 10.32 11.40
N LEU A 102 -0.67 11.00 12.49
CA LEU A 102 0.68 10.94 13.05
C LEU A 102 1.05 9.52 13.50
N PHE A 103 0.10 8.80 14.10
CA PHE A 103 0.28 7.40 14.46
C PHE A 103 0.56 6.54 13.21
N THR A 104 -0.27 6.65 12.17
CA THR A 104 -0.10 5.92 10.90
C THR A 104 1.23 6.24 10.22
N LEU A 105 1.63 7.53 10.19
CA LEU A 105 2.89 7.96 9.61
C LEU A 105 4.12 7.35 10.30
N LYS A 106 4.07 7.04 11.60
CA LYS A 106 5.16 6.35 12.30
C LYS A 106 5.37 4.93 11.76
N TYR A 107 4.30 4.22 11.40
CA TYR A 107 4.39 2.88 10.82
C TYR A 107 4.94 2.93 9.40
N PHE A 108 4.49 3.89 8.58
CA PHE A 108 5.11 4.13 7.27
C PHE A 108 6.58 4.48 7.38
N ALA A 109 6.96 5.34 8.33
CA ALA A 109 8.35 5.70 8.54
C ALA A 109 9.21 4.47 8.89
N LYS A 110 8.73 3.58 9.76
CA LYS A 110 9.40 2.31 10.08
C LYS A 110 9.55 1.43 8.83
N PHE A 111 8.45 1.23 8.09
CA PHE A 111 8.46 0.42 6.86
C PHE A 111 9.44 0.98 5.81
N HIS A 112 9.36 2.28 5.52
CA HIS A 112 10.26 2.94 4.57
C HIS A 112 11.73 2.90 5.04
N ALA A 113 11.99 3.05 6.35
CA ALA A 113 13.34 2.96 6.89
C ALA A 113 13.95 1.57 6.68
N ILE A 114 13.18 0.50 6.84
CA ILE A 114 13.62 -0.87 6.54
C ILE A 114 14.00 -1.00 5.06
N ALA A 115 13.14 -0.53 4.16
CA ALA A 115 13.39 -0.58 2.72
C ALA A 115 14.63 0.23 2.29
N VAL A 116 14.80 1.45 2.84
CA VAL A 116 15.96 2.31 2.58
C VAL A 116 17.24 1.67 3.11
N ALA A 117 17.22 1.17 4.35
CA ALA A 117 18.38 0.51 4.94
C ALA A 117 18.76 -0.78 4.19
N TYR A 118 17.77 -1.54 3.69
CA TYR A 118 17.99 -2.69 2.84
C TYR A 118 18.69 -2.28 1.55
N ARG A 119 18.16 -1.27 0.85
CA ARG A 119 18.73 -0.76 -0.40
C ARG A 119 20.19 -0.33 -0.24
N GLU A 120 20.53 0.35 0.85
CA GLU A 120 21.90 0.79 1.11
C GLU A 120 22.89 -0.36 1.30
N GLN A 121 22.44 -1.48 1.85
CA GLN A 121 23.29 -2.63 2.19
C GLN A 121 23.26 -3.73 1.13
N HIS A 122 22.17 -3.82 0.37
CA HIS A 122 21.88 -4.85 -0.62
C HIS A 122 21.32 -4.24 -1.92
N PRO A 123 22.04 -3.32 -2.59
CA PRO A 123 21.50 -2.54 -3.71
C PRO A 123 21.07 -3.41 -4.90
N ASP A 124 21.81 -4.47 -5.21
CA ASP A 124 21.48 -5.36 -6.34
C ASP A 124 20.23 -6.21 -6.08
N GLU A 125 20.03 -6.66 -4.84
CA GLU A 125 18.83 -7.39 -4.43
C GLU A 125 17.62 -6.46 -4.36
N PHE A 126 17.82 -5.24 -3.84
CA PHE A 126 16.79 -4.21 -3.83
C PHE A 126 16.31 -3.87 -5.24
N LYS A 127 17.23 -3.75 -6.20
CA LYS A 127 16.86 -3.50 -7.60
C LYS A 127 15.94 -4.60 -8.15
N LYS A 128 16.22 -5.88 -7.82
CA LYS A 128 15.33 -6.98 -8.20
C LYS A 128 13.95 -6.86 -7.56
N MET A 129 13.89 -6.47 -6.28
CA MET A 129 12.59 -6.21 -5.63
C MET A 129 11.81 -5.06 -6.27
N ASP A 130 12.47 -3.95 -6.60
CA ASP A 130 11.89 -2.79 -7.31
C ASP A 130 11.32 -3.22 -8.68
N GLU A 131 12.04 -4.08 -9.42
CA GLU A 131 11.59 -4.60 -10.72
C GLU A 131 10.34 -5.52 -10.64
N GLU A 132 10.07 -6.10 -9.47
CA GLU A 132 8.88 -6.94 -9.23
C GLU A 132 7.61 -6.11 -8.93
N LEU A 133 7.78 -4.84 -8.55
CA LEU A 133 6.70 -3.90 -8.23
C LEU A 133 6.44 -2.98 -9.42
N LYS A 134 5.35 -3.25 -10.15
CA LYS A 134 5.00 -2.46 -11.34
C LYS A 134 4.22 -1.22 -10.93
N GLU A 135 4.67 -0.04 -11.36
CA GLU A 135 3.84 1.17 -11.31
C GLU A 135 2.61 0.97 -12.20
N THR A 136 1.42 1.04 -11.62
CA THR A 136 0.15 0.69 -12.25
C THR A 136 -0.76 1.88 -12.52
N TYR A 137 -0.51 3.06 -11.94
CA TYR A 137 -1.33 4.27 -12.11
C TYR A 137 -0.67 5.33 -12.99
N PHE A 138 0.60 5.63 -12.73
CA PHE A 138 1.29 6.81 -13.24
C PHE A 138 2.48 6.39 -14.12
N ASP A 139 2.16 5.85 -15.28
CA ASP A 139 3.08 5.68 -16.40
C ASP A 139 2.37 6.11 -17.67
N GLU A 140 3.11 6.70 -18.62
CA GLU A 140 2.53 7.21 -19.87
C GLU A 140 1.66 6.20 -20.62
N LYS A 141 1.98 4.90 -20.53
CA LYS A 141 1.15 3.85 -21.14
C LYS A 141 -0.27 3.75 -20.55
N PHE A 142 -0.51 4.26 -19.34
CA PHE A 142 -1.80 4.23 -18.65
C PHE A 142 -2.54 5.57 -18.68
N ARG A 143 -1.96 6.62 -19.27
CA ARG A 143 -2.57 7.95 -19.35
C ARG A 143 -3.99 7.89 -19.89
N GLY A 144 -4.19 7.20 -21.02
CA GLY A 144 -5.51 7.09 -21.65
C GLY A 144 -6.56 6.40 -20.79
N TRP A 145 -6.16 5.40 -20.00
CA TRP A 145 -7.05 4.71 -19.07
C TRP A 145 -7.42 5.58 -17.87
N TYR A 146 -6.48 6.38 -17.35
CA TYR A 146 -6.68 7.15 -16.12
C TYR A 146 -7.21 8.57 -16.35
N HIS A 147 -7.09 9.13 -17.56
CA HIS A 147 -7.40 10.53 -17.87
C HIS A 147 -8.80 10.96 -17.40
N GLY A 148 -9.85 10.19 -17.72
CA GLY A 148 -11.22 10.54 -17.32
C GLY A 148 -11.46 10.47 -15.81
N THR A 149 -10.68 9.67 -15.08
CA THR A 149 -10.69 9.66 -13.60
C THR A 149 -9.96 10.89 -13.08
N MET A 150 -8.81 11.23 -13.65
CA MET A 150 -8.03 12.41 -13.28
C MET A 150 -8.84 13.70 -13.48
N ASP A 151 -9.55 13.85 -14.59
CA ASP A 151 -10.37 15.04 -14.85
C ASP A 151 -11.46 15.22 -13.78
N LYS A 152 -12.16 14.12 -13.43
CA LYS A 152 -13.16 14.13 -12.37
C LYS A 152 -12.56 14.47 -11.01
N LEU A 153 -11.38 13.92 -10.69
CA LEU A 153 -10.66 14.26 -9.47
C LEU A 153 -10.30 15.74 -9.42
N CYS A 154 -9.79 16.30 -10.52
CA CYS A 154 -9.50 17.73 -10.62
C CYS A 154 -10.75 18.58 -10.39
N THR A 155 -11.91 18.21 -10.96
CA THR A 155 -13.18 18.91 -10.70
C THR A 155 -13.57 18.86 -9.23
N VAL A 156 -13.52 17.68 -8.60
CA VAL A 156 -13.86 17.50 -7.18
C VAL A 156 -12.91 18.27 -6.27
N ILE A 157 -11.61 18.25 -6.57
CA ILE A 157 -10.60 18.98 -5.79
C ILE A 157 -10.82 20.50 -5.87
N LYS A 158 -11.15 21.03 -7.06
CA LYS A 158 -11.47 22.45 -7.22
C LYS A 158 -12.70 22.85 -6.40
N ASP A 159 -13.80 22.11 -6.54
CA ASP A 159 -15.04 22.36 -5.80
C ASP A 159 -14.84 22.32 -4.29
N ALA A 160 -14.07 21.35 -3.78
CA ALA A 160 -13.73 21.28 -2.37
C ALA A 160 -12.83 22.44 -1.92
N ALA A 161 -11.81 22.79 -2.72
CA ALA A 161 -10.91 23.89 -2.41
C ALA A 161 -11.63 25.25 -2.38
N GLU A 162 -12.59 25.47 -3.29
CA GLU A 162 -13.40 26.70 -3.33
C GLU A 162 -14.25 26.89 -2.07
N LYS A 163 -14.66 25.79 -1.43
CA LYS A 163 -15.47 25.80 -0.21
C LYS A 163 -14.65 25.92 1.06
N GLU A 164 -13.48 25.28 1.10
CA GLU A 164 -12.73 25.05 2.34
C GLU A 164 -11.43 25.85 2.46
N LEU A 165 -10.89 26.38 1.35
CA LEU A 165 -9.55 26.99 1.32
C LEU A 165 -9.56 28.48 0.94
N PRO A 166 -8.56 29.26 1.39
CA PRO A 166 -8.38 30.64 0.93
C PRO A 166 -8.13 30.74 -0.58
N PRO A 167 -8.51 31.86 -1.23
CA PRO A 167 -8.33 32.05 -2.68
C PRO A 167 -6.89 31.84 -3.19
N SER A 168 -5.88 32.12 -2.36
CA SER A 168 -4.47 31.91 -2.71
C SER A 168 -4.09 30.44 -2.93
N TYR A 169 -4.89 29.48 -2.44
CA TYR A 169 -4.74 28.06 -2.75
C TYR A 169 -5.40 27.67 -4.07
N LEU A 170 -6.49 28.35 -4.46
CA LEU A 170 -7.17 28.13 -5.73
C LEU A 170 -6.24 28.44 -6.90
N GLU A 171 -5.55 29.59 -6.86
CA GLU A 171 -4.57 29.96 -7.89
C GLU A 171 -3.47 28.90 -8.05
N LYS A 172 -3.01 28.30 -6.93
CA LYS A 172 -2.01 27.22 -6.96
C LYS A 172 -2.57 25.93 -7.55
N ILE A 173 -3.78 25.54 -7.16
CA ILE A 173 -4.45 24.33 -7.67
C ILE A 173 -4.70 24.47 -9.18
N GLU A 174 -5.22 25.62 -9.61
CA GLU A 174 -5.41 25.93 -11.03
C GLU A 174 -4.10 25.92 -11.80
N HIS A 175 -3.03 26.51 -11.24
CA HIS A 175 -1.72 26.44 -11.85
C HIS A 175 -1.25 25.00 -12.01
N ILE A 176 -1.34 24.15 -10.97
CA ILE A 176 -0.96 22.74 -11.04
C ILE A 176 -1.76 22.01 -12.13
N PHE A 177 -3.08 22.24 -12.19
CA PHE A 177 -3.96 21.58 -13.16
C PHE A 177 -3.86 22.14 -14.58
N SER A 178 -3.26 23.33 -14.76
CA SER A 178 -2.95 23.90 -16.07
C SER A 178 -1.75 23.23 -16.74
N GLN A 179 -0.91 22.54 -15.95
CA GLN A 179 0.26 21.83 -16.43
C GLN A 179 -0.10 20.38 -16.79
N ASP A 180 0.85 19.66 -17.41
CA ASP A 180 0.73 18.21 -17.56
C ASP A 180 0.95 17.50 -16.22
N LEU A 181 -0.03 17.58 -15.32
CA LEU A 181 0.03 16.98 -13.99
C LEU A 181 0.33 15.47 -14.06
N TYR A 182 -0.35 14.76 -14.95
CA TYR A 182 -0.17 13.31 -15.11
C TYR A 182 1.26 12.96 -15.55
N GLY A 183 1.77 13.66 -16.58
CA GLY A 183 3.14 13.44 -17.06
C GLY A 183 4.18 13.82 -16.01
N ASN A 184 3.96 14.92 -15.28
CA ASN A 184 4.85 15.36 -14.21
C ASN A 184 4.92 14.34 -13.05
N ILE A 185 3.78 13.75 -12.65
CA ILE A 185 3.75 12.66 -11.66
C ILE A 185 4.48 11.43 -12.21
N SER A 186 4.18 11.02 -13.45
CA SER A 186 4.80 9.85 -14.09
C SER A 186 6.32 9.98 -14.23
N LEU A 187 6.82 11.18 -14.56
CA LEU A 187 8.26 11.47 -14.61
C LEU A 187 8.89 11.47 -13.22
N SER A 188 8.19 11.98 -12.22
CA SER A 188 8.70 12.03 -10.84
C SER A 188 8.87 10.64 -10.25
N LEU A 189 7.94 9.72 -10.52
CA LEU A 189 7.99 8.34 -10.06
C LEU A 189 9.10 7.52 -10.75
N LYS A 190 9.61 7.95 -11.91
CA LYS A 190 10.76 7.31 -12.57
C LYS A 190 12.10 7.76 -12.00
N LYS A 191 12.15 8.88 -11.26
CA LYS A 191 13.39 9.39 -10.68
C LYS A 191 13.74 8.58 -9.43
N ARG A 192 14.82 7.80 -9.52
CA ARG A 192 15.41 7.09 -8.38
C ARG A 192 16.44 8.00 -7.71
N THR A 193 16.37 8.17 -6.40
CA THR A 193 17.27 9.00 -5.60
C THR A 193 17.86 8.18 -4.45
N GLY A 194 18.79 8.77 -3.69
CA GLY A 194 19.30 8.17 -2.45
C GLY A 194 18.24 7.99 -1.35
N LEU A 195 16.97 8.38 -1.57
CA LEU A 195 15.86 8.15 -0.64
C LEU A 195 14.74 7.29 -1.26
N THR A 196 14.95 6.69 -2.43
CA THR A 196 13.99 5.72 -3.01
C THR A 196 13.74 4.56 -2.04
N ALA A 197 12.51 4.44 -1.55
CA ALA A 197 12.06 3.33 -0.73
C ALA A 197 11.01 2.53 -1.49
N ILE A 198 10.88 1.25 -1.15
CA ILE A 198 9.62 0.54 -1.42
C ILE A 198 8.58 1.09 -0.45
N THR A 199 7.43 1.44 -0.99
CA THR A 199 6.31 2.08 -0.31
C THR A 199 5.07 1.21 -0.44
N HIS A 200 4.08 1.45 0.43
CA HIS A 200 2.77 0.81 0.31
C HIS A 200 1.96 1.33 -0.88
N GLY A 201 2.15 2.61 -1.21
CA GLY A 201 1.56 3.27 -2.38
C GLY A 201 0.04 3.49 -2.35
N ASP A 202 -0.67 3.11 -1.29
CA ASP A 202 -2.11 3.35 -1.11
C ASP A 202 -2.44 3.76 0.34
N CYS A 203 -2.18 5.02 0.67
CA CYS A 203 -2.34 5.54 2.03
C CYS A 203 -3.81 5.89 2.32
N TRP A 204 -4.69 4.90 2.28
CA TRP A 204 -6.14 5.03 2.41
C TRP A 204 -6.62 4.39 3.73
N PRO A 205 -7.47 5.05 4.56
CA PRO A 205 -7.75 4.58 5.93
C PRO A 205 -8.26 3.12 6.08
N PRO A 206 -9.19 2.62 5.25
CA PRO A 206 -9.52 1.20 5.16
C PRO A 206 -8.37 0.20 4.99
N ASN A 207 -7.21 0.61 4.49
CA ASN A 207 -6.02 -0.24 4.34
C ASN A 207 -5.20 -0.30 5.64
N PHE A 208 -5.66 0.36 6.70
CA PHE A 208 -5.05 0.33 8.02
C PHE A 208 -6.02 -0.27 9.02
N LEU A 209 -5.60 -1.36 9.64
CA LEU A 209 -6.32 -1.93 10.76
C LEU A 209 -5.67 -1.47 12.07
N ILE A 210 -6.48 -1.03 13.02
CA ILE A 210 -6.02 -0.61 14.34
C ILE A 210 -6.50 -1.60 15.38
N GLN A 211 -5.60 -1.96 16.29
CA GLN A 211 -5.90 -2.69 17.51
C GLN A 211 -5.60 -1.77 18.69
N GLU A 212 -6.54 -1.69 19.64
CA GLU A 212 -6.35 -1.00 20.91
C GLU A 212 -6.62 -1.97 22.05
N GLN A 213 -5.58 -2.28 22.84
CA GLN A 213 -5.64 -3.22 23.95
C GLN A 213 -4.75 -2.74 25.11
N ASP A 214 -5.32 -2.68 26.32
CA ASP A 214 -4.59 -2.37 27.57
C ASP A 214 -3.73 -1.08 27.50
N GLY A 215 -4.22 -0.05 26.79
CA GLY A 215 -3.52 1.21 26.58
C GLY A 215 -2.43 1.16 25.49
N SER A 216 -2.19 0.00 24.88
CA SER A 216 -1.36 -0.16 23.69
C SER A 216 -2.19 -0.01 22.43
N LYS A 217 -1.62 0.65 21.42
CA LYS A 217 -2.22 0.83 20.10
C LYS A 217 -1.28 0.26 19.04
N LYS A 218 -1.78 -0.64 18.20
CA LYS A 218 -1.05 -1.23 17.07
C LYS A 218 -1.75 -0.91 15.76
N LEU A 219 -0.98 -0.94 14.69
CA LEU A 219 -1.45 -0.77 13.32
C LEU A 219 -1.00 -1.97 12.49
N ALA A 220 -1.86 -2.42 11.59
CA ALA A 220 -1.51 -3.35 10.52
C ALA A 220 -1.83 -2.71 9.18
N LEU A 221 -0.86 -2.78 8.27
CA LEU A 221 -0.97 -2.37 6.88
C LEU A 221 -1.47 -3.57 6.08
N ILE A 222 -2.53 -3.37 5.31
CA ILE A 222 -3.10 -4.37 4.41
C ILE A 222 -3.28 -3.76 3.01
N ASP A 223 -3.47 -4.61 2.01
CA ASP A 223 -3.70 -4.16 0.62
C ASP A 223 -2.48 -3.47 -0.02
N PHE A 224 -1.50 -4.28 -0.41
CA PHE A 224 -0.27 -3.82 -1.05
C PHE A 224 -0.38 -3.74 -2.59
N GLN A 225 -1.59 -3.63 -3.14
CA GLN A 225 -1.81 -3.61 -4.59
C GLN A 225 -1.12 -2.46 -5.31
N LEU A 226 -0.86 -1.34 -4.61
CA LEU A 226 -0.20 -0.17 -5.17
C LEU A 226 1.25 -0.01 -4.71
N SER A 227 1.82 -1.07 -4.11
CA SER A 227 3.20 -1.06 -3.65
C SER A 227 4.15 -0.81 -4.81
N ARG A 228 5.14 0.06 -4.56
CA ARG A 228 6.07 0.62 -5.56
C ARG A 228 7.32 1.17 -4.89
#